data_AF-A0A183DK78-F1
#
_entry.id   AF-A0A183DK78-F1
#
_cell.length_a   1.000
_cell.length_b   1.000
_cell.length_c   1.000
_cell.angle_alpha   90.00
_cell.angle_beta   90.00
_cell.angle_gamma   90.00
#
_symmetry.space_group_name_H-M   'P 1'
#
loop_
_entity.id
_entity.type
_entity.pdbx_description
1 polymer ?
#
loop_
_entity_poly.entity_id
_entity_poly.type
_entity_poly.pdbx_seq_one_letter_code
_entity_poly.pdbx_strand_id
1 'polypeptide(L)'
;MTIKTYDMLNPQERKFLEAAELGDKPTIASCLEQRHQLPLNVNAVDCMGRTAIEIAVDNENNELVELLLQQDGIRIGNALLCAIREGITSIDYS
;
A
#
# COMPACT_ATOMS: atom_id res chain seq x y z
N MET A 1 -22.23 -5.61 -2.83
CA MET A 1 -21.57 -4.93 -1.69
C MET A 1 -20.79 -5.98 -0.94
N THR A 2 -19.49 -6.10 -1.19
CA THR A 2 -18.60 -7.00 -0.44
C THR A 2 -17.74 -6.15 0.47
N ILE A 3 -18.31 -5.83 1.63
CA ILE A 3 -17.55 -5.27 2.75
C ILE A 3 -16.69 -6.45 3.24
N LYS A 4 -15.48 -6.60 2.69
CA LYS A 4 -14.48 -7.50 3.29
C LYS A 4 -14.12 -6.84 4.61
N THR A 5 -14.72 -7.40 5.65
CA THR A 5 -14.53 -7.09 7.05
C THR A 5 -13.04 -7.06 7.38
N TYR A 6 -12.68 -6.21 8.35
CA TYR A 6 -11.38 -6.05 9.00
C TYR A 6 -10.88 -7.35 9.71
N ASP A 7 -11.19 -8.52 9.16
CA ASP A 7 -11.11 -9.80 9.83
C ASP A 7 -9.91 -10.58 9.29
N MET A 8 -8.89 -10.66 10.15
CA MET A 8 -7.70 -11.52 10.06
C MET A 8 -6.75 -11.23 8.89
N LEU A 9 -5.91 -10.20 9.06
CA LEU A 9 -4.65 -10.17 8.29
C LEU A 9 -3.89 -11.48 8.51
N ASN A 10 -3.56 -12.15 7.41
CA ASN A 10 -2.68 -13.29 7.45
C ASN A 10 -1.33 -12.88 8.04
N PRO A 11 -0.58 -13.81 8.68
CA PRO A 11 0.75 -13.51 9.19
C PRO A 11 1.68 -12.87 8.14
N GLN A 12 1.53 -13.27 6.87
CA GLN A 12 2.25 -12.68 5.74
C GLN A 12 1.81 -11.23 5.43
N GLU A 13 0.51 -10.94 5.47
CA GLU A 13 -0.01 -9.59 5.23
C GLU A 13 0.40 -8.63 6.37
N ARG A 14 0.36 -9.12 7.61
CA ARG A 14 0.86 -8.35 8.76
C ARG A 14 2.35 -8.06 8.64
N LYS A 15 3.15 -9.07 8.29
CA LYS A 15 4.60 -8.92 8.08
C LYS A 15 4.91 -7.99 6.91
N PHE A 16 4.10 -8.03 5.85
CA PHE A 16 4.22 -7.14 4.70
C PHE A 16 3.96 -5.68 5.08
N LEU A 17 2.90 -5.40 5.86
CA LEU A 17 2.62 -4.05 6.35
C LEU A 17 3.68 -3.54 7.33
N GLU A 18 4.10 -4.39 8.27
CA GLU A 18 5.17 -4.05 9.23
C GLU A 18 6.48 -3.72 8.49
N ALA A 19 6.82 -4.50 7.47
CA ALA A 19 7.97 -4.20 6.62
C ALA A 19 7.81 -2.88 5.84
N ALA A 20 6.58 -2.52 5.43
CA ALA A 20 6.31 -1.23 4.79
C ALA A 20 6.50 -0.06 5.77
N GLU A 21 6.03 -0.21 7.01
CA GLU A 21 6.21 0.78 8.09
C GLU A 21 7.69 0.97 8.45
N LEU A 22 8.46 -0.12 8.48
CA LEU A 22 9.89 -0.08 8.75
C LEU A 22 10.75 0.35 7.55
N GLY A 23 10.17 0.41 6.34
CA GLY A 23 10.92 0.61 5.11
C GLY A 23 11.83 -0.58 4.73
N ASP A 24 11.55 -1.76 5.27
CA ASP A 24 12.32 -2.99 5.07
C ASP A 24 12.00 -3.65 3.71
N LYS A 25 12.65 -3.12 2.67
CA LYS A 25 12.56 -3.60 1.28
C LYS A 25 12.84 -5.10 1.11
N PRO A 26 13.90 -5.71 1.69
CA PRO A 26 14.15 -7.14 1.49
C PRO A 26 13.05 -8.01 2.08
N THR A 27 12.43 -7.60 3.20
CA THR A 27 11.27 -8.30 3.75
C THR A 27 10.03 -8.16 2.84
N ILE A 28 9.78 -6.97 2.27
CA ILE A 28 8.71 -6.76 1.28
C ILE A 28 8.92 -7.66 0.05
N ALA A 29 10.12 -7.65 -0.53
CA ALA A 29 10.45 -8.47 -1.69
C ALA A 29 10.24 -9.95 -1.38
N SER A 30 10.70 -10.43 -0.22
CA SER A 30 10.49 -11.81 0.21
C SER A 30 9.00 -12.17 0.36
N CYS A 31 8.16 -11.24 0.83
CA CYS A 31 6.73 -11.46 0.92
C CYS A 31 6.06 -11.51 -0.47
N LEU A 32 6.50 -10.65 -1.39
CA LEU A 32 6.01 -10.63 -2.78
C LEU A 32 6.39 -11.91 -3.53
N GLU A 33 7.62 -12.41 -3.36
CA GLU A 33 8.04 -13.70 -3.93
C GLU A 33 7.18 -14.86 -3.38
N GLN A 34 6.87 -14.82 -2.08
CA GLN A 34 6.02 -15.81 -1.43
C GLN A 34 4.53 -15.69 -1.83
N ARG A 35 4.10 -14.60 -2.48
CA ARG A 35 2.71 -14.41 -2.95
C ARG A 35 2.25 -15.51 -3.91
N HIS A 36 3.19 -16.14 -4.62
CA HIS A 36 2.90 -17.28 -5.49
C HIS A 36 2.54 -18.56 -4.72
N GLN A 37 3.01 -18.69 -3.48
CA GLN A 37 2.81 -19.86 -2.62
C GLN A 37 1.73 -19.63 -1.57
N LEU A 38 1.61 -18.40 -1.07
CA LEU A 38 0.68 -17.98 -0.03
C LEU A 38 -0.15 -16.79 -0.53
N PRO A 39 -1.48 -16.79 -0.35
CA PRO A 39 -2.31 -15.66 -0.73
C PRO A 39 -1.90 -14.41 0.08
N LEU A 40 -1.33 -13.41 -0.61
CA LEU A 40 -0.98 -12.12 -0.05
C LEU A 40 -1.85 -11.02 -0.68
N ASN A 41 -2.64 -10.32 0.15
CA ASN A 41 -3.33 -9.12 -0.28
C ASN A 41 -2.40 -7.91 -0.21
N VAL A 42 -1.96 -7.42 -1.37
CA VAL A 42 -1.15 -6.19 -1.49
C VAL A 42 -1.91 -4.92 -1.06
N ASN A 43 -3.24 -5.00 -0.97
CA ASN A 43 -4.12 -3.93 -0.48
C ASN A 43 -4.58 -4.17 0.96
N ALA A 44 -3.85 -4.99 1.72
CA ALA A 44 -4.09 -5.10 3.16
C ALA A 44 -3.93 -3.72 3.82
N VAL A 45 -4.74 -3.49 4.86
CA VAL A 45 -4.72 -2.24 5.63
C VAL A 45 -4.30 -2.52 7.07
N ASP A 46 -3.58 -1.58 7.67
CA ASP A 46 -3.19 -1.63 9.08
C ASP A 46 -4.40 -1.36 10.02
N CYS A 47 -4.14 -1.31 11.34
CA CYS A 47 -5.16 -0.97 12.33
C CYS A 47 -5.70 0.47 12.21
N MET A 48 -5.01 1.34 11.46
CA MET A 48 -5.41 2.71 11.13
C MET A 48 -6.14 2.80 9.78
N GLY A 49 -6.31 1.70 9.06
CA GLY A 49 -6.94 1.66 7.74
C GLY A 49 -6.03 2.12 6.59
N ARG A 50 -4.71 2.20 6.82
CA ARG A 50 -3.72 2.59 5.81
C ARG A 50 -3.16 1.36 5.09
N THR A 51 -3.03 1.47 3.78
CA THR A 51 -2.38 0.47 2.92
C THR A 51 -0.86 0.59 2.96
N ALA A 52 -0.15 -0.45 2.54
CA ALA A 52 1.31 -0.44 2.44
C ALA A 52 1.85 0.74 1.60
N ILE A 53 1.12 1.16 0.57
CA ILE A 53 1.52 2.30 -0.28
C ILE A 53 1.31 3.64 0.43
N GLU A 54 0.22 3.82 1.18
CA GLU A 54 -0.01 5.03 1.98
C GLU A 54 1.07 5.17 3.06
N ILE A 55 1.43 4.05 3.72
CA ILE A 55 2.54 4.00 4.69
C ILE A 55 3.87 4.36 4.02
N ALA A 56 4.15 3.82 2.83
CA ALA A 56 5.37 4.13 2.09
C ALA A 56 5.47 5.61 1.68
N VAL A 57 4.33 6.21 1.32
CA VAL A 57 4.21 7.65 1.01
C VAL A 57 4.40 8.51 2.26
N ASP A 58 3.73 8.17 3.37
CA ASP A 58 3.86 8.85 4.67
C ASP A 58 5.32 8.85 5.16
N ASN A 59 6.06 7.77 4.88
CA ASN A 59 7.48 7.61 5.21
C ASN A 59 8.44 8.22 4.17
N GLU A 60 7.93 8.91 3.15
CA GLU A 60 8.71 9.50 2.03
C GLU A 60 9.64 8.47 1.31
N ASN A 61 9.28 7.18 1.35
CA ASN A 61 10.09 6.10 0.80
C ASN A 61 9.72 5.85 -0.67
N ASN A 62 10.16 6.74 -1.55
CA ASN A 62 9.84 6.72 -2.97
C ASN A 62 10.19 5.39 -3.66
N GLU A 63 11.32 4.77 -3.31
CA GLU A 63 11.68 3.46 -3.87
C GLU A 63 10.70 2.35 -3.45
N LEU A 64 10.21 2.38 -2.21
CA LEU A 64 9.21 1.42 -1.75
C LEU A 64 7.87 1.64 -2.46
N VAL A 65 7.49 2.91 -2.66
CA VAL A 65 6.31 3.28 -3.46
C VAL A 65 6.43 2.75 -4.88
N GLU A 66 7.56 2.95 -5.56
CA GLU A 66 7.79 2.44 -6.91
C GLU A 66 7.69 0.91 -6.97
N LEU A 67 8.30 0.20 -6.01
CA LEU A 67 8.25 -1.26 -5.95
C LEU A 67 6.82 -1.77 -5.74
N LEU A 68 6.04 -1.10 -4.90
CA LEU A 68 4.63 -1.41 -4.67
C LEU A 68 3.77 -1.09 -5.90
N LEU A 69 4.05 0.00 -6.61
CA LEU A 69 3.38 0.37 -7.87
C LEU A 69 3.62 -0.62 -9.02
N GLN A 70 4.76 -1.33 -8.99
CA GLN A 70 5.04 -2.40 -9.95
C GLN A 70 4.18 -3.66 -9.73
N GLN A 71 3.46 -3.77 -8.61
CA GLN A 71 2.63 -4.94 -8.31
C GLN A 71 1.24 -4.86 -8.94
N ASP A 72 0.89 -5.87 -9.73
CA ASP A 72 -0.46 -6.01 -10.28
C ASP A 72 -1.52 -6.08 -9.19
N GLY A 73 -2.53 -5.21 -9.32
CA GLY A 73 -3.70 -5.16 -8.45
C GLY A 73 -3.60 -4.19 -7.26
N ILE A 74 -2.53 -3.40 -7.14
CA ILE A 74 -2.43 -2.40 -6.06
C ILE A 74 -3.45 -1.26 -6.25
N ARG A 75 -4.20 -0.97 -5.19
CA ARG A 75 -5.22 0.09 -5.15
C ARG A 75 -4.58 1.39 -4.70
N ILE A 76 -4.14 2.17 -5.68
CA ILE A 76 -3.73 3.57 -5.52
C ILE A 76 -4.96 4.48 -5.26
N GLY A 77 -6.17 3.92 -5.18
CA GLY A 77 -7.44 4.66 -5.21
C GLY A 77 -7.54 5.83 -4.22
N ASN A 78 -6.88 5.76 -3.07
CA ASN A 78 -6.76 6.89 -2.15
C ASN A 78 -5.54 7.78 -2.41
N ALA A 79 -4.39 7.21 -2.79
CA ALA A 79 -3.18 7.97 -3.08
C ALA A 79 -3.33 8.87 -4.32
N LEU A 80 -4.07 8.44 -5.36
CA LEU A 80 -4.41 9.29 -6.49
C LEU A 80 -5.42 10.38 -6.08
N LEU A 81 -6.37 10.04 -5.22
CA LEU A 81 -7.33 11.01 -4.68
C LEU A 81 -6.63 12.04 -3.78
N CYS A 82 -5.61 11.63 -3.01
CA CYS A 82 -4.79 12.50 -2.18
C CYS A 82 -3.87 13.36 -3.04
N ALA A 83 -3.22 12.79 -4.07
CA ALA A 83 -2.41 13.54 -5.03
C ALA A 83 -3.24 14.59 -5.80
N ILE A 84 -4.50 14.28 -6.14
CA ILE A 84 -5.42 15.27 -6.72
C ILE A 84 -5.83 16.31 -5.66
N ARG A 85 -6.11 15.89 -4.42
CA ARG A 85 -6.54 16.79 -3.33
C ARG A 85 -5.44 17.75 -2.85
N GLU A 86 -4.17 17.34 -2.91
CA GLU A 86 -3.02 18.14 -2.48
C GLU A 86 -2.37 18.93 -3.63
N GLY A 87 -2.66 18.60 -4.90
CA GLY A 87 -1.89 19.11 -6.05
C GLY A 87 -2.65 19.88 -7.15
N ILE A 88 -3.98 19.97 -7.15
CA ILE A 88 -4.71 20.59 -8.29
C ILE A 88 -5.92 21.42 -7.82
N THR A 89 -5.69 22.54 -7.15
CA THR A 89 -6.67 23.66 -7.11
C THR A 89 -6.10 24.98 -7.64
N SER A 90 -4.95 24.95 -8.32
CA SER A 90 -4.47 26.07 -9.13
C SER A 90 -4.60 25.76 -10.60
N ILE A 91 -5.83 25.49 -11.04
CA ILE A 91 -6.23 25.83 -12.40
C ILE A 91 -7.28 26.92 -12.25
N ASP A 92 -6.77 28.13 -12.32
CA ASP A 92 -7.46 29.38 -12.58
C ASP A 92 -8.52 29.13 -13.65
N TYR A 93 -9.80 29.13 -13.25
CA TYR A 93 -10.89 29.26 -14.21
C TYR A 93 -10.98 30.74 -14.57
N SER A 94 -10.31 31.08 -15.68
CA SER A 94 -10.53 32.31 -16.43
C SER A 94 -11.97 32.41 -16.94
#